data_AF-A0A6N3F667-F1
#
_entry.id   AF-A0A6N3F667-F1
#
_cell.length_a   1.000
_cell.length_b   1.000
_cell.length_c   1.000
_cell.angle_alpha   90.00
_cell.angle_beta   90.00
_cell.angle_gamma   90.00
#
_symmetry.space_group_name_H-M   'P 1'
#
loop_
_entity.id
_entity.type
_entity.pdbx_description
1 polymer ?
#
loop_
_entity_poly.entity_id
_entity_poly.type
_entity_poly.pdbx_seq_one_letter_code
_entity_poly.pdbx_strand_id
1 'polypeptide(L)'
;MIRIIRLIGSVLIVLVGFVLGILVNNALADMFLGDSEWIGAIAGTVGHLVVFLLALFLASKIEGKKVEDYGISGRGKDWGYLGGGLVVGIGVFLLITSPLYLIGAYRLDSGNANIVPLITSFILFIAVGASEELLFRGFFQHQLLSFGPLIAMIGSAALFALLHGLNPNMTFLAVFNIFLAGCFFSALIYSTESLFTAIGAHITWN
;
A
#
# COMPACT_ATOMS: atom_id res chain seq x y z
N MET A 1 -17.50 25.48 7.28
CA MET A 1 -16.51 25.43 8.38
C MET A 1 -16.42 24.03 9.01
N ILE A 2 -17.51 23.45 9.54
CA ILE A 2 -17.50 22.13 10.22
C ILE A 2 -16.96 20.99 9.34
N ARG A 3 -17.33 20.93 8.05
CA ARG A 3 -16.85 19.89 7.11
C ARG A 3 -15.33 19.93 6.89
N ILE A 4 -14.75 21.12 6.80
CA ILE A 4 -13.31 21.31 6.61
C ILE A 4 -12.55 20.89 7.87
N ILE A 5 -13.07 21.25 9.05
CA ILE A 5 -12.48 20.83 10.34
C ILE A 5 -12.48 19.31 10.48
N ARG A 6 -13.59 18.64 10.11
CA ARG A 6 -13.67 17.17 10.11
C ARG A 6 -12.67 16.53 9.16
N LEU A 7 -12.52 17.06 7.94
CA LEU A 7 -11.54 16.61 6.96
C LEU A 7 -10.10 16.76 7.47
N ILE A 8 -9.76 17.92 8.04
CA ILE A 8 -8.41 18.13 8.59
C ILE A 8 -8.16 17.17 9.76
N GLY A 9 -9.14 17.02 10.65
CA GLY A 9 -9.05 16.09 11.78
C GLY A 9 -8.85 14.64 11.35
N SER A 10 -9.59 14.17 10.34
CA SER A 10 -9.44 12.81 9.84
C SER A 10 -8.09 12.58 9.14
N VAL A 11 -7.64 13.52 8.33
CA VAL A 11 -6.31 13.45 7.67
C VAL A 11 -5.19 13.38 8.71
N LEU A 12 -5.26 14.22 9.74
CA LEU A 12 -4.27 14.20 10.82
C LEU A 12 -4.28 12.87 11.58
N ILE A 13 -5.44 12.34 11.93
CA ILE A 13 -5.55 11.05 12.64
C ILE A 13 -4.97 9.91 11.80
N VAL A 14 -5.31 9.84 10.52
CA VAL A 14 -4.81 8.77 9.63
C VAL A 14 -3.30 8.85 9.47
N LEU A 15 -2.76 10.04 9.24
CA LEU A 15 -1.31 10.24 9.11
C LEU A 15 -0.57 9.89 10.41
N VAL A 16 -1.05 10.40 11.54
CA VAL A 16 -0.46 10.09 12.85
C VAL A 16 -0.57 8.59 13.14
N GLY A 17 -1.72 7.98 12.87
CA GLY A 17 -1.92 6.54 13.06
C GLY A 17 -1.00 5.68 12.20
N PHE A 18 -0.80 6.04 10.93
CA PHE A 18 0.12 5.33 10.04
C PHE A 18 1.57 5.44 10.54
N VAL A 19 2.02 6.64 10.91
CA VAL A 19 3.37 6.87 11.46
C VAL A 19 3.56 6.15 12.80
N LEU A 20 2.60 6.25 13.72
CA LEU A 20 2.64 5.52 14.99
C LEU A 20 2.67 4.01 14.75
N GLY A 21 1.93 3.50 13.76
CA GLY A 21 1.98 2.11 13.35
C GLY A 21 3.37 1.69 12.90
N ILE A 22 4.10 2.52 12.15
CA ILE A 22 5.50 2.27 11.76
C ILE A 22 6.41 2.23 12.99
N LEU A 23 6.24 3.16 13.93
CA LEU A 23 7.03 3.18 15.16
C LEU A 23 6.79 1.93 16.02
N VAL A 24 5.53 1.48 16.11
CA VAL A 24 5.17 0.22 16.79
C VAL A 24 5.76 -0.98 16.05
N ASN A 25 5.76 -0.99 14.72
CA ASN A 25 6.39 -2.04 13.92
C ASN A 25 7.87 -2.19 14.30
N ASN A 26 8.62 -1.10 14.21
CA ASN A 26 10.05 -1.09 14.50
C ASN A 26 10.33 -1.49 15.96
N ALA A 27 9.59 -0.92 16.92
CA ALA A 27 9.76 -1.24 18.33
C ALA A 27 9.52 -2.73 18.63
N LEU A 28 8.51 -3.36 18.02
CA LEU A 28 8.24 -4.79 18.19
C LEU A 28 9.22 -5.66 17.43
N ALA A 29 9.66 -5.25 16.25
CA ALA A 29 10.68 -5.97 15.47
C ALA A 29 12.01 -6.03 16.23
N ASP A 30 12.45 -4.91 16.81
CA ASP A 30 13.72 -4.79 17.54
C ASP A 30 13.75 -5.59 18.86
N MET A 31 12.60 -6.06 19.36
CA MET A 31 12.52 -6.91 20.55
C MET A 31 12.95 -8.37 20.29
N PHE A 32 13.00 -8.80 19.03
CA PHE A 32 13.34 -10.17 18.64
C PHE A 32 14.55 -10.17 17.72
N LEU A 33 15.61 -10.90 18.10
CA LEU A 33 16.88 -10.93 17.38
C LEU A 33 17.27 -12.37 17.02
N GLY A 34 18.16 -12.53 16.03
CA GLY A 34 18.66 -13.83 15.58
C GLY A 34 17.54 -14.72 15.04
N ASP A 35 17.49 -15.97 15.49
CA ASP A 35 16.54 -16.97 15.00
C ASP A 35 15.05 -16.62 15.22
N SER A 36 14.77 -15.60 16.05
CA SER A 36 13.42 -15.15 16.38
C SER A 36 12.96 -13.90 15.61
N GLU A 37 13.79 -13.32 14.74
CA GLU A 37 13.48 -12.07 14.01
C GLU A 37 12.16 -12.13 13.22
N TRP A 38 11.81 -13.30 12.68
CA TRP A 38 10.55 -13.50 11.97
C TRP A 38 9.32 -13.28 12.87
N ILE A 39 9.43 -13.57 14.17
CA ILE A 39 8.38 -13.30 15.16
C ILE A 39 8.20 -11.80 15.33
N GLY A 40 9.32 -11.07 15.50
CA GLY A 40 9.33 -9.62 15.60
C GLY A 40 8.73 -8.95 14.37
N ALA A 41 9.10 -9.42 13.17
CA ALA A 41 8.57 -8.89 11.92
C ALA A 41 7.05 -9.08 11.78
N ILE A 42 6.54 -10.28 12.12
CA ILE A 42 5.10 -10.55 12.10
C ILE A 42 4.38 -9.73 13.17
N ALA A 43 4.87 -9.73 14.41
CA ALA A 43 4.28 -9.00 15.53
C ALA A 43 4.25 -7.49 15.26
N GLY A 44 5.35 -6.93 14.75
CA GLY A 44 5.45 -5.53 14.34
C GLY A 44 4.46 -5.17 13.24
N THR A 45 4.30 -6.04 12.25
CA THR A 45 3.35 -5.82 11.14
C THR A 45 1.90 -5.87 11.60
N VAL A 46 1.55 -6.82 12.46
CA VAL A 46 0.24 -6.86 13.10
C VAL A 46 0.02 -5.60 13.93
N GLY A 47 1.02 -5.16 14.70
CA GLY A 47 0.98 -3.91 15.47
C GLY A 47 0.71 -2.68 14.59
N HIS A 48 1.44 -2.54 13.46
CA HIS A 48 1.21 -1.49 12.49
C HIS A 48 -0.23 -1.49 11.96
N LEU A 49 -0.71 -2.65 11.49
CA LEU A 49 -2.06 -2.77 10.94
C LEU A 49 -3.14 -2.44 11.97
N VAL A 50 -2.98 -2.89 13.22
CA VAL A 50 -3.94 -2.59 14.29
C VAL A 50 -4.03 -1.09 14.56
N VAL A 51 -2.88 -0.42 14.71
CA VAL A 51 -2.84 1.04 14.96
C VAL A 51 -3.40 1.81 13.76
N PHE A 52 -3.02 1.43 12.55
CA PHE A 52 -3.48 2.10 11.33
C PHE A 52 -4.98 1.91 11.09
N LEU A 53 -5.51 0.69 11.21
CA LEU A 53 -6.93 0.41 11.03
C LEU A 53 -7.78 1.08 12.12
N LEU A 54 -7.29 1.18 13.36
CA LEU A 54 -7.93 1.97 14.40
C LEU A 54 -8.00 3.45 14.02
N ALA A 55 -6.92 4.02 13.49
CA ALA A 55 -6.90 5.41 13.04
C ALA A 55 -7.90 5.66 11.89
N LEU A 56 -7.98 4.75 10.91
CA LEU A 56 -8.99 4.82 9.84
C LEU A 56 -10.42 4.73 10.38
N PHE A 57 -10.66 3.85 11.35
CA PHE A 57 -11.96 3.75 12.01
C PHE A 57 -12.34 5.06 12.72
N LEU A 58 -11.40 5.65 13.48
CA LEU A 58 -11.62 6.92 14.16
C LEU A 58 -11.87 8.07 13.17
N ALA A 59 -11.11 8.12 12.07
CA ALA A 59 -11.31 9.06 10.98
C ALA A 59 -12.72 8.93 10.37
N SER A 60 -13.18 7.69 10.13
CA SER A 60 -14.55 7.39 9.71
C SER A 60 -15.60 8.00 10.66
N LYS A 61 -15.39 7.90 11.99
CA LYS A 61 -16.31 8.49 12.98
C LYS A 61 -16.32 10.01 12.95
N ILE A 62 -15.17 10.66 12.79
CA ILE A 62 -15.08 12.12 12.69
C ILE A 62 -15.81 12.63 11.44
N GLU A 63 -15.65 11.92 10.32
CA GLU A 63 -16.30 12.28 9.06
C GLU A 63 -17.79 11.96 9.04
N GLY A 64 -18.27 11.09 9.94
CA GLY A 64 -19.62 10.53 9.88
C GLY A 64 -19.81 9.56 8.72
N LYS A 65 -18.72 8.91 8.29
CA LYS A 65 -18.65 7.96 7.17
C LYS A 65 -18.52 6.52 7.65
N LYS A 66 -18.83 5.61 6.75
CA LYS A 66 -18.57 4.17 6.92
C LYS A 66 -17.12 3.88 6.53
N VAL A 67 -16.52 2.82 7.09
CA VAL A 67 -15.14 2.44 6.76
C VAL A 67 -15.08 1.90 5.32
N GLU A 68 -16.18 1.32 4.87
CA GLU A 68 -16.43 0.88 3.50
C GLU A 68 -16.31 2.02 2.48
N ASP A 69 -16.52 3.28 2.90
CA ASP A 69 -16.35 4.45 2.02
C ASP A 69 -14.87 4.68 1.65
N TYR A 70 -13.93 4.07 2.38
CA TYR A 70 -12.50 4.06 2.05
C TYR A 70 -12.09 2.82 1.24
N GLY A 71 -13.04 2.06 0.71
CA GLY A 71 -12.78 0.89 -0.14
C GLY A 71 -12.60 -0.43 0.61
N ILE A 72 -12.72 -0.45 1.94
CA ILE A 72 -12.77 -1.70 2.72
C ILE A 72 -14.16 -2.32 2.62
N SER A 73 -14.47 -2.97 1.50
CA SER A 73 -15.71 -3.71 1.34
C SER A 73 -15.55 -5.19 1.73
N GLY A 74 -16.59 -5.76 2.33
CA GLY A 74 -16.68 -7.19 2.65
C GLY A 74 -17.52 -7.96 1.63
N ARG A 75 -17.50 -7.57 0.35
CA ARG A 75 -18.37 -8.17 -0.68
C ARG A 75 -17.66 -9.40 -1.25
N GLY A 76 -18.40 -10.49 -1.48
CA GLY A 76 -17.82 -11.72 -2.05
C GLY A 76 -17.09 -11.53 -3.40
N LYS A 77 -17.50 -10.52 -4.19
CA LYS A 77 -16.85 -10.16 -5.46
C LYS A 77 -15.45 -9.56 -5.32
N ASP A 78 -15.11 -9.02 -4.14
CA ASP A 78 -13.84 -8.34 -3.89
C ASP A 78 -12.64 -9.28 -4.04
N TRP A 79 -12.82 -10.57 -3.72
CA TRP A 79 -11.83 -11.61 -3.95
C TRP A 79 -11.55 -11.88 -5.43
N GLY A 80 -12.56 -11.73 -6.29
CA GLY A 80 -12.39 -11.82 -7.74
C GLY A 80 -11.56 -10.65 -8.28
N TYR A 81 -11.81 -9.43 -7.77
CA TYR A 81 -11.03 -8.24 -8.10
C TYR A 81 -9.59 -8.34 -7.59
N LEU A 82 -9.39 -8.86 -6.37
CA LEU A 82 -8.05 -9.16 -5.84
C LEU A 82 -7.29 -10.12 -6.76
N GLY A 83 -7.92 -11.23 -7.14
CA GLY A 83 -7.35 -12.20 -8.09
C GLY A 83 -6.99 -11.58 -9.43
N GLY A 84 -7.90 -10.77 -10.00
CA GLY A 84 -7.63 -10.02 -11.24
C GLY A 84 -6.46 -9.05 -11.10
N GLY A 85 -6.38 -8.34 -9.97
CA GLY A 85 -5.27 -7.48 -9.62
C GLY A 85 -3.93 -8.23 -9.59
N LEU A 86 -3.86 -9.37 -8.89
CA LEU A 86 -2.66 -10.21 -8.83
C LEU A 86 -2.18 -10.62 -10.24
N VAL A 87 -3.10 -11.07 -11.10
CA VAL A 87 -2.77 -11.45 -12.48
C VAL A 87 -2.23 -10.27 -13.27
N VAL A 88 -2.86 -9.09 -13.14
CA VAL A 88 -2.42 -7.87 -13.81
C VAL A 88 -1.04 -7.43 -13.32
N GLY A 89 -0.79 -7.43 -12.01
CA GLY A 89 0.49 -7.06 -11.44
C GLY A 89 1.62 -8.00 -11.87
N ILE A 90 1.40 -9.32 -11.83
CA ILE A 90 2.33 -10.31 -12.39
C ILE A 90 2.59 -10.04 -13.87
N GLY A 91 1.54 -9.77 -14.65
CA GLY A 91 1.66 -9.48 -16.08
C GLY A 91 2.54 -8.26 -16.37
N VAL A 92 2.34 -7.16 -15.63
CA VAL A 92 3.17 -5.95 -15.78
C VAL A 92 4.60 -6.19 -15.31
N PHE A 93 4.79 -6.89 -14.18
CA PHE A 93 6.11 -7.26 -13.69
C PHE A 93 6.89 -8.07 -14.73
N LEU A 94 6.28 -9.12 -15.29
CA LEU A 94 6.90 -9.96 -16.32
C LEU A 94 7.14 -9.19 -17.62
N LEU A 95 6.23 -8.30 -18.02
CA LEU A 95 6.38 -7.48 -19.22
C LEU A 95 7.63 -6.58 -19.13
N ILE A 96 7.93 -6.05 -17.95
CA ILE A 96 9.08 -5.16 -17.73
C ILE A 96 10.36 -5.97 -17.53
N THR A 97 10.31 -7.02 -16.71
CA THR A 97 11.52 -7.75 -16.29
C THR A 97 11.97 -8.78 -17.33
N SER A 98 11.07 -9.48 -18.02
CA SER A 98 11.47 -10.56 -18.95
C SER A 98 12.35 -10.07 -20.11
N PRO A 99 12.08 -8.93 -20.78
CA PRO A 99 12.98 -8.42 -21.81
C PRO A 99 14.38 -8.12 -21.27
N LEU A 100 14.47 -7.53 -20.07
CA LEU A 100 15.74 -7.22 -19.41
C LEU A 100 16.54 -8.49 -19.07
N TYR A 101 15.85 -9.56 -18.67
CA TYR A 101 16.46 -10.86 -18.44
C TYR A 101 17.00 -11.47 -19.73
N LEU A 102 16.19 -11.48 -20.79
CA LEU A 102 16.52 -12.11 -22.08
C LEU A 102 17.70 -11.45 -22.78
N ILE A 103 17.88 -10.13 -22.62
CA ILE A 103 19.07 -9.41 -23.15
C ILE A 103 20.29 -9.49 -22.23
N GLY A 104 20.17 -10.16 -21.07
CA GLY A 104 21.24 -10.31 -20.10
C GLY A 104 21.54 -9.05 -19.29
N ALA A 105 20.61 -8.09 -19.20
CA ALA A 105 20.76 -6.87 -18.40
C ALA A 105 20.73 -7.16 -16.89
N TYR A 106 20.15 -8.29 -16.48
CA TYR A 106 20.30 -8.83 -15.14
C TYR A 106 20.31 -10.36 -15.17
N ARG A 107 20.69 -10.98 -14.05
CA ARG A 107 20.67 -12.44 -13.86
C ARG A 107 19.91 -12.75 -12.58
N LEU A 108 19.18 -13.86 -12.59
CA LEU A 108 18.58 -14.43 -11.39
C LEU A 108 19.63 -15.29 -10.70
N ASP A 109 19.89 -14.99 -9.43
CA ASP A 109 20.69 -15.85 -8.56
C ASP A 109 19.75 -16.80 -7.79
N SER A 110 20.28 -17.86 -7.18
CA SER A 110 19.49 -18.87 -6.46
C SER A 110 18.74 -18.34 -5.23
N GLY A 111 18.96 -17.08 -4.85
CA GLY A 111 18.30 -16.44 -3.72
C GLY A 111 18.61 -17.10 -2.37
N ASN A 112 17.83 -16.77 -1.35
CA ASN A 112 17.93 -17.41 -0.04
C ASN A 112 17.20 -18.76 -0.06
N ALA A 113 17.92 -19.86 0.14
CA ALA A 113 17.33 -21.20 0.21
C ALA A 113 16.49 -21.45 1.48
N ASN A 114 16.57 -20.55 2.47
CA ASN A 114 15.77 -20.65 3.68
C ASN A 114 14.33 -20.20 3.40
N ILE A 115 13.41 -21.15 3.57
CA ILE A 115 11.97 -20.94 3.35
C ILE A 115 11.35 -19.97 4.37
N VAL A 116 11.93 -19.84 5.58
CA VAL A 116 11.36 -19.01 6.64
C VAL A 116 11.39 -17.52 6.26
N PRO A 117 12.55 -16.90 5.94
CA PRO A 117 12.59 -15.51 5.47
C PRO A 117 11.73 -15.27 4.23
N LEU A 118 11.66 -16.24 3.30
CA LEU A 118 10.85 -16.11 2.09
C LEU A 118 9.36 -15.98 2.42
N ILE A 119 8.82 -16.88 3.24
CA ILE A 119 7.41 -16.85 3.68
C ILE A 119 7.15 -15.59 4.50
N THR A 120 8.06 -15.24 5.41
CA THR A 120 7.95 -14.02 6.21
C THR A 120 7.85 -12.80 5.31
N SER A 121 8.81 -12.58 4.41
CA SER A 121 8.78 -11.45 3.46
C SER A 121 7.51 -11.44 2.61
N PHE A 122 7.05 -12.60 2.13
CA PHE A 122 5.81 -12.67 1.35
C PHE A 122 4.59 -12.18 2.14
N ILE A 123 4.43 -12.62 3.40
CA ILE A 123 3.35 -12.17 4.28
C ILE A 123 3.46 -10.66 4.55
N LEU A 124 4.68 -10.17 4.77
CA LEU A 124 4.93 -8.75 5.01
C LEU A 124 4.56 -7.89 3.80
N PHE A 125 4.94 -8.29 2.59
CA PHE A 125 4.62 -7.54 1.38
C PHE A 125 3.13 -7.53 1.06
N ILE A 126 2.38 -8.57 1.45
CA ILE A 126 0.91 -8.53 1.42
C ILE A 126 0.38 -7.41 2.32
N ALA A 127 0.86 -7.35 3.57
CA ALA A 127 0.43 -6.33 4.53
C ALA A 127 0.81 -4.91 4.10
N VAL A 128 2.04 -4.72 3.59
CA VAL A 128 2.53 -3.43 3.09
C VAL A 128 1.73 -2.97 1.87
N GLY A 129 1.58 -3.81 0.84
CA GLY A 129 0.81 -3.46 -0.35
C GLY A 129 -0.64 -3.11 0.00
N ALA A 130 -1.27 -3.88 0.91
CA ALA A 130 -2.63 -3.59 1.35
C ALA A 130 -2.74 -2.29 2.17
N SER A 131 -1.83 -2.04 3.12
CA SER A 131 -1.88 -0.84 3.96
C SER A 131 -1.60 0.44 3.17
N GLU A 132 -0.67 0.40 2.22
CA GLU A 132 -0.36 1.52 1.33
C GLU A 132 -1.52 1.82 0.39
N GLU A 133 -2.09 0.83 -0.30
CA GLU A 133 -3.25 1.08 -1.16
C GLU A 133 -4.44 1.64 -0.36
N LEU A 134 -4.67 1.13 0.85
CA LEU A 134 -5.70 1.65 1.72
C LEU A 134 -5.46 3.10 2.15
N LEU A 135 -4.21 3.48 2.44
CA LEU A 135 -3.85 4.86 2.77
C LEU A 135 -4.01 5.79 1.56
N PHE A 136 -3.40 5.44 0.43
CA PHE A 136 -3.30 6.35 -0.71
C PHE A 136 -4.55 6.36 -1.57
N ARG A 137 -5.12 5.19 -1.88
CA ARG A 137 -6.24 5.06 -2.81
C ARG A 137 -7.56 4.94 -2.06
N GLY A 138 -7.56 4.23 -0.93
CA GLY A 138 -8.74 4.15 -0.07
C GLY A 138 -9.07 5.48 0.60
N PHE A 139 -8.08 6.08 1.27
CA PHE A 139 -8.29 7.32 2.02
C PHE A 139 -7.97 8.59 1.20
N PHE A 140 -6.71 8.84 0.81
CA PHE A 140 -6.36 10.12 0.18
C PHE A 140 -7.05 10.40 -1.15
N GLN A 141 -7.07 9.42 -2.06
CA GLN A 141 -7.76 9.57 -3.35
C GLN A 141 -9.25 9.85 -3.14
N HIS A 142 -9.92 9.15 -2.21
CA HIS A 142 -11.32 9.39 -1.87
C HIS A 142 -11.59 10.84 -1.44
N GLN A 143 -10.72 11.41 -0.60
CA GLN A 143 -10.87 12.81 -0.17
C GLN A 143 -10.71 13.78 -1.35
N LEU A 144 -9.78 13.47 -2.25
CA LEU A 144 -9.49 14.29 -3.42
C LEU A 144 -10.54 14.16 -4.53
N LEU A 145 -11.41 13.15 -4.53
CA LEU A 145 -12.48 12.99 -5.52
C LEU A 145 -13.41 14.21 -5.61
N SER A 146 -13.54 14.95 -4.51
CA SER A 146 -14.33 16.19 -4.48
C SER A 146 -13.78 17.30 -5.41
N PHE A 147 -12.51 17.21 -5.81
CA PHE A 147 -11.88 18.11 -6.77
C PHE A 147 -11.84 17.55 -8.21
N GLY A 148 -12.36 16.32 -8.41
CA GLY A 148 -12.43 15.65 -9.70
C GLY A 148 -11.52 14.43 -9.80
N PRO A 149 -11.85 13.45 -10.65
CA PRO A 149 -11.18 12.15 -10.71
C PRO A 149 -9.71 12.25 -11.13
N LEU A 150 -9.38 13.18 -12.04
CA LEU A 150 -8.00 13.39 -12.48
C LEU A 150 -7.13 13.96 -11.36
N ILE A 151 -7.64 14.94 -10.60
CA ILE A 151 -6.95 15.52 -9.45
C ILE A 151 -6.75 14.48 -8.36
N ALA A 152 -7.76 13.64 -8.12
CA ALA A 152 -7.68 12.56 -7.15
C ALA A 152 -6.60 11.52 -7.50
N MET A 153 -6.54 11.11 -8.76
CA MET A 153 -5.51 10.18 -9.26
C MET A 153 -4.12 10.79 -9.15
N ILE A 154 -3.90 11.98 -9.72
CA ILE A 154 -2.59 12.62 -9.74
C ILE A 154 -2.14 12.98 -8.32
N GLY A 155 -3.04 13.53 -7.50
CA GLY A 155 -2.73 13.93 -6.13
C GLY A 155 -2.39 12.75 -5.23
N SER A 156 -3.16 11.66 -5.30
CA SER A 156 -2.85 10.43 -4.56
C SER A 156 -1.53 9.81 -5.01
N ALA A 157 -1.30 9.70 -6.33
CA ALA A 157 -0.06 9.18 -6.89
C ALA A 157 1.17 10.05 -6.51
N ALA A 158 1.01 11.37 -6.47
CA ALA A 158 2.06 12.29 -6.05
C ALA A 158 2.39 12.10 -4.56
N LEU A 159 1.39 12.00 -3.69
CA LEU A 159 1.60 11.73 -2.27
C LEU A 159 2.33 10.39 -2.05
N PHE A 160 1.94 9.35 -2.77
CA PHE A 160 2.59 8.03 -2.75
C PHE A 160 4.08 8.14 -3.12
N ALA A 161 4.38 8.79 -4.25
CA ALA A 161 5.75 8.97 -4.73
C ALA A 161 6.60 9.86 -3.82
N LEU A 162 6.03 10.94 -3.28
CA LEU A 162 6.74 11.86 -2.39
C LEU A 162 7.15 11.19 -1.08
N LEU A 163 6.28 10.37 -0.49
CA LEU A 163 6.63 9.61 0.71
C LEU A 163 7.72 8.58 0.44
N HIS A 164 7.67 7.91 -0.71
CA HIS A 164 8.76 7.02 -1.15
C HIS A 164 10.07 7.78 -1.42
N GLY A 165 10.01 9.02 -1.87
CA GLY A 165 11.18 9.88 -2.05
C GLY A 165 11.96 10.17 -0.76
N LEU A 166 11.39 9.88 0.41
CA LEU A 166 12.07 9.96 1.71
C LEU A 166 12.95 8.73 1.99
N ASN A 167 12.83 7.67 1.19
CA ASN A 167 13.66 6.47 1.35
C ASN A 167 15.12 6.78 1.00
N PRO A 168 16.08 6.09 1.65
CA PRO A 168 17.49 6.20 1.28
C PRO A 168 17.73 5.84 -0.19
N ASN A 169 18.69 6.50 -0.84
CA ASN A 169 19.15 6.21 -2.20
C ASN A 169 18.11 6.42 -3.32
N MET A 170 17.07 7.22 -3.08
CA MET A 170 16.07 7.54 -4.10
C MET A 170 16.60 8.51 -5.15
N THR A 171 16.43 8.15 -6.42
CA THR A 171 16.70 9.04 -7.56
C THR A 171 15.41 9.68 -8.07
N PHE A 172 15.52 10.79 -8.81
CA PHE A 172 14.37 11.38 -9.49
C PHE A 172 13.66 10.38 -10.39
N LEU A 173 14.40 9.56 -11.14
CA LEU A 173 13.83 8.54 -12.02
C LEU A 173 13.06 7.47 -11.22
N ALA A 174 13.57 7.05 -10.05
CA ALA A 174 12.87 6.09 -9.19
C ALA A 174 11.55 6.69 -8.67
N VAL A 175 11.58 7.92 -8.13
CA VAL A 175 10.38 8.61 -7.64
C VAL A 175 9.36 8.82 -8.76
N PHE A 176 9.80 9.17 -9.97
CA PHE A 176 8.93 9.34 -11.12
C PHE A 176 8.26 8.01 -11.54
N ASN A 177 8.99 6.89 -11.53
CA ASN A 177 8.39 5.58 -11.79
C ASN A 177 7.36 5.19 -10.71
N ILE A 178 7.63 5.49 -9.44
CA ILE A 178 6.68 5.28 -8.35
C ILE A 178 5.42 6.13 -8.54
N PHE A 179 5.56 7.37 -9.04
CA PHE A 179 4.41 8.20 -9.41
C PHE A 179 3.57 7.57 -10.54
N LEU A 180 4.21 6.98 -11.55
CA LEU A 180 3.52 6.27 -12.63
C LEU A 180 2.81 5.01 -12.13
N ALA A 181 3.45 4.22 -11.27
CA ALA A 181 2.80 3.09 -10.58
C ALA A 181 1.62 3.57 -9.73
N GLY A 182 1.80 4.71 -9.06
CA GLY A 182 0.79 5.56 -8.44
C GLY A 182 -0.50 5.68 -9.25
N CYS A 183 -0.33 6.28 -10.44
CA CYS A 183 -1.40 6.50 -11.41
C CYS A 183 -1.99 5.18 -11.94
N PHE A 184 -1.15 4.17 -12.19
CA PHE A 184 -1.59 2.87 -12.68
C PHE A 184 -2.54 2.17 -11.71
N PHE A 185 -2.19 2.07 -10.42
CA PHE A 185 -3.07 1.45 -9.42
C PHE A 185 -4.38 2.25 -9.25
N SER A 186 -4.32 3.58 -9.33
CA SER A 186 -5.52 4.43 -9.33
C SER A 186 -6.44 4.17 -10.53
N ALA A 187 -5.86 4.00 -11.72
CA ALA A 187 -6.60 3.66 -12.94
C ALA A 187 -7.27 2.29 -12.85
N LEU A 188 -6.63 1.30 -12.22
CA LEU A 188 -7.25 0.00 -11.94
C LEU A 188 -8.53 0.17 -11.11
N ILE A 189 -8.49 0.98 -10.06
CA ILE A 189 -9.67 1.25 -9.21
C ILE A 189 -10.78 1.93 -10.01
N TYR A 190 -10.46 2.89 -10.87
CA TYR A 190 -11.48 3.52 -11.72
C TYR A 190 -12.08 2.55 -12.73
N SER A 191 -11.33 1.55 -13.19
CA SER A 191 -11.83 0.54 -14.13
C SER A 191 -12.70 -0.53 -13.45
N THR A 192 -12.43 -0.87 -12.18
CA THR A 192 -13.11 -1.99 -11.49
C THR A 192 -14.01 -1.56 -10.35
N GLU A 193 -13.99 -0.28 -9.96
CA GLU A 193 -14.65 0.28 -8.78
C GLU A 193 -14.32 -0.50 -7.48
N SER A 194 -13.08 -1.01 -7.39
CA SER A 194 -12.65 -1.85 -6.26
C SER A 194 -11.21 -1.59 -5.90
N LEU A 195 -10.97 -1.29 -4.62
CA LEU A 195 -9.64 -1.15 -4.04
C LEU A 195 -8.84 -2.47 -4.13
N PHE A 196 -9.53 -3.61 -4.07
CA PHE A 196 -8.90 -4.93 -4.08
C PHE A 196 -8.12 -5.21 -5.36
N THR A 197 -8.54 -4.66 -6.51
CA THR A 197 -7.76 -4.78 -7.77
C THR A 197 -6.40 -4.12 -7.64
N ALA A 198 -6.34 -2.92 -7.05
CA ALA A 198 -5.07 -2.23 -6.81
C ALA A 198 -4.22 -2.95 -5.77
N ILE A 199 -4.83 -3.44 -4.67
CA ILE A 199 -4.13 -4.25 -3.65
C ILE A 199 -3.49 -5.46 -4.31
N GLY A 200 -4.23 -6.22 -5.11
CA GLY A 200 -3.71 -7.40 -5.80
C GLY A 200 -2.54 -7.05 -6.72
N ALA A 201 -2.69 -6.02 -7.55
CA ALA A 201 -1.63 -5.60 -8.46
C ALA A 201 -0.36 -5.16 -7.71
N HIS A 202 -0.51 -4.41 -6.62
CA HIS A 202 0.60 -3.92 -5.81
C HIS A 202 1.33 -5.07 -5.08
N ILE A 203 0.61 -6.04 -4.51
CA ILE A 203 1.23 -7.20 -3.84
C ILE A 203 2.23 -7.92 -4.75
N THR A 204 1.87 -8.08 -6.03
CA THR A 204 2.71 -8.77 -7.03
C THR A 204 3.70 -7.85 -7.75
N TRP A 205 3.64 -6.55 -7.48
CA TRP A 205 4.62 -5.58 -7.97
C TRP A 205 5.83 -5.48 -7.05
N ASN A 206 5.62 -5.69 -5.75
CA ASN A 206 6.67 -5.76 -4.72
C ASN A 206 7.55 -7.00 -4.86
#